data_AF-A0A3A8IE09-F1
#
_entry.id   AF-A0A3A8IE09-F1
#
_cell.length_a   1.000
_cell.length_b   1.000
_cell.length_c   1.000
_cell.angle_alpha   90.00
_cell.angle_beta   90.00
_cell.angle_gamma   90.00
#
_symmetry.space_group_name_H-M   'P 1'
#
loop_
_entity.id
_entity.type
_entity.pdbx_description
1 polymer ?
#
loop_
_entity_poly.entity_id
_entity_poly.type
_entity_poly.pdbx_seq_one_letter_code
_entity_poly.pdbx_strand_id
1 'polypeptide(L)'
;MHVESPRSARSPKAVTFLRIPVLLAVGMMTMGSGMGNPGCSSGVPECEEGCAIAGTYTLQFADASPPGEGCEALGFGLPQGPLVLTLSDSYVTAKFGDETLGTYYEGEPARRLYFSTAQYLTEKGVRRTVLIDSTVAAPSPRSATDRSVIEGVYDLEILSSEDNRVKCHIKRSFTATR
;
A
#
# COMPACT_ATOMS: atom_id res chain seq x y z
N MET A 1 -0.79 37.90 -59.35
CA MET A 1 0.24 38.63 -58.58
C MET A 1 -0.46 39.83 -57.96
N HIS A 2 -0.76 39.77 -56.64
CA HIS A 2 -0.18 40.63 -55.56
C HIS A 2 -0.68 42.09 -55.63
N VAL A 3 -1.20 42.77 -54.60
CA VAL A 3 -1.35 42.58 -53.13
C VAL A 3 -2.51 43.51 -52.66
N GLU A 4 -2.87 43.41 -51.37
CA GLU A 4 -3.14 44.54 -50.43
C GLU A 4 -4.59 44.90 -49.99
N SER A 5 -4.90 44.48 -48.74
CA SER A 5 -5.47 45.16 -47.54
C SER A 5 -5.95 46.63 -47.62
N PRO A 6 -6.64 47.18 -46.58
CA PRO A 6 -7.52 46.59 -45.55
C PRO A 6 -8.84 47.40 -45.38
N ARG A 7 -9.81 46.91 -44.59
CA ARG A 7 -10.95 47.74 -44.15
C ARG A 7 -11.29 47.53 -42.67
N SER A 8 -11.53 48.69 -42.03
CA SER A 8 -12.39 48.91 -40.85
C SER A 8 -11.91 48.36 -39.50
N ALA A 9 -12.01 49.07 -38.37
CA ALA A 9 -12.46 50.44 -38.08
C ALA A 9 -11.97 50.79 -36.66
N ARG A 10 -11.65 52.06 -36.42
CA ARG A 10 -11.48 52.64 -35.08
C ARG A 10 -12.85 53.02 -34.51
N SER A 11 -13.05 52.81 -33.21
CA SER A 11 -13.48 53.88 -32.28
C SER A 11 -13.54 53.37 -30.83
N PRO A 12 -12.80 53.97 -29.88
CA PRO A 12 -12.79 53.64 -28.46
C PRO A 12 -13.62 54.62 -27.59
N LYS A 13 -14.04 54.17 -26.41
CA LYS A 13 -14.48 54.97 -25.24
C LYS A 13 -13.99 54.18 -24.01
N ALA A 14 -13.41 54.70 -22.93
CA ALA A 14 -13.27 56.04 -22.39
C ALA A 14 -12.21 56.01 -21.25
N VAL A 15 -11.32 57.03 -21.21
CA VAL A 15 -10.80 57.85 -20.07
C VAL A 15 -10.48 57.11 -18.74
N THR A 16 -9.31 57.24 -18.10
CA THR A 16 -8.85 58.45 -17.38
C THR A 16 -7.42 58.27 -16.83
N PHE A 17 -6.62 59.33 -16.89
CA PHE A 17 -5.24 59.41 -16.44
C PHE A 17 -5.05 59.48 -14.91
N LEU A 18 -4.05 58.72 -14.44
CA LEU A 18 -3.04 58.93 -13.39
C LEU A 18 -3.18 60.07 -12.36
N ARG A 19 -2.90 59.76 -11.08
CA ARG A 19 -1.94 60.48 -10.20
C ARG A 19 -1.64 59.69 -8.90
N ILE A 20 -0.36 59.36 -8.72
CA ILE A 20 0.26 58.70 -7.55
C ILE A 20 0.77 59.79 -6.59
N PRO A 21 0.73 59.60 -5.26
CA PRO A 21 2.00 59.67 -4.52
C PRO A 21 2.16 58.58 -3.44
N VAL A 22 3.41 58.13 -3.37
CA VAL A 22 4.01 57.07 -2.55
C VAL A 22 4.22 57.54 -1.10
N LEU A 23 4.06 56.64 -0.12
CA LEU A 23 4.82 56.71 1.14
C LEU A 23 5.31 55.32 1.54
N LEU A 24 6.64 55.26 1.74
CA LEU A 24 7.44 54.09 2.07
C LEU A 24 7.16 53.58 3.49
N ALA A 25 7.20 52.27 3.68
CA ALA A 25 7.85 51.67 4.83
C ALA A 25 8.37 50.28 4.46
N VAL A 26 9.69 50.15 4.58
CA VAL A 26 10.49 48.96 4.29
C VAL A 26 10.36 47.99 5.46
N GLY A 27 10.06 46.73 5.18
CA GLY A 27 10.23 45.61 6.09
C GLY A 27 10.69 44.41 5.28
N MET A 28 12.00 44.25 5.13
CA MET A 28 12.59 43.09 4.48
C MET A 28 12.22 41.83 5.27
N MET A 29 11.42 40.96 4.66
CA MET A 29 11.43 39.53 5.01
C MET A 29 11.94 38.78 3.79
N THR A 30 13.07 38.13 3.99
CA THR A 30 13.72 37.19 3.10
C THR A 30 12.73 36.08 2.70
N MET A 31 12.10 36.20 1.53
CA MET A 31 11.53 35.02 0.89
C MET A 31 12.65 34.40 0.06
N GLY A 32 13.30 33.42 0.68
CA GLY A 32 14.26 32.56 0.03
C GLY A 32 13.64 31.94 -1.21
N SER A 33 14.49 31.70 -2.20
CA SER A 33 14.20 30.86 -3.34
C SER A 33 13.50 29.60 -2.87
N GLY A 34 12.20 29.50 -3.16
CA GLY A 34 11.47 28.23 -3.16
C GLY A 34 12.02 27.38 -4.29
N MET A 35 13.21 26.83 -4.07
CA MET A 35 13.72 25.68 -4.79
C MET A 35 12.59 24.66 -4.76
N GLY A 36 12.07 24.35 -5.95
CA GLY A 36 10.89 23.50 -6.11
C GLY A 36 11.02 22.28 -5.23
N ASN A 37 10.05 22.10 -4.33
CA ASN A 37 9.85 20.82 -3.70
C ASN A 37 9.65 19.83 -4.85
N PRO A 38 10.57 18.87 -5.10
CA PRO A 38 10.27 17.82 -6.04
C PRO A 38 9.04 17.15 -5.47
N GLY A 39 7.94 17.24 -6.21
CA GLY A 39 6.64 16.76 -5.75
C GLY A 39 6.84 15.38 -5.13
N CYS A 40 6.22 15.17 -3.97
CA CYS A 40 5.99 13.83 -3.46
C CYS A 40 5.20 13.09 -4.55
N SER A 41 5.91 12.43 -5.46
CA SER A 41 5.37 11.41 -6.32
C SER A 41 5.04 10.26 -5.37
N SER A 42 3.86 10.31 -4.76
CA SER A 42 3.21 9.12 -4.23
C SER A 42 2.65 8.32 -5.40
N GLY A 43 3.55 7.95 -6.31
CA GLY A 43 3.27 6.99 -7.36
C GLY A 43 3.13 5.61 -6.74
N VAL A 44 2.21 4.82 -7.27
CA VAL A 44 2.17 3.37 -7.01
C VAL A 44 3.55 2.81 -7.38
N PRO A 45 4.23 2.05 -6.50
CA PRO A 45 5.56 1.55 -6.83
C PRO A 45 5.51 0.74 -8.12
N GLU A 46 6.47 0.92 -9.01
CA GLU A 46 6.57 0.10 -10.21
C GLU A 46 7.28 -1.21 -9.87
N CYS A 47 6.78 -2.33 -10.40
CA CYS A 47 7.47 -3.61 -10.29
C CYS A 47 8.21 -3.85 -11.61
N GLU A 48 9.53 -3.66 -11.60
CA GLU A 48 10.36 -3.73 -12.81
C GLU A 48 10.77 -5.18 -13.15
N GLU A 49 11.12 -5.98 -12.15
CA GLU A 49 11.58 -7.36 -12.31
C GLU A 49 10.99 -8.30 -11.26
N GLY A 50 10.76 -9.57 -11.64
CA GLY A 50 10.34 -10.60 -10.68
C GLY A 50 8.87 -10.56 -10.28
N CYS A 51 8.03 -9.89 -11.07
CA CYS A 51 6.65 -9.55 -10.72
C CYS A 51 5.65 -10.68 -10.96
N ALA A 52 6.08 -11.83 -11.49
CA ALA A 52 5.16 -12.93 -11.83
C ALA A 52 4.77 -13.77 -10.60
N ILE A 53 4.39 -13.10 -9.50
CA ILE A 53 4.04 -13.68 -8.20
C ILE A 53 2.55 -14.02 -8.05
N ALA A 54 1.71 -13.62 -9.01
CA ALA A 54 0.29 -13.99 -9.00
C ALA A 54 0.11 -15.50 -9.18
N GLY A 55 -0.71 -16.14 -8.37
CA GLY A 55 -0.94 -17.58 -8.45
C GLY A 55 -1.45 -18.20 -7.16
N THR A 56 -1.60 -19.52 -7.16
CA THR A 56 -2.00 -20.31 -6.01
C THR A 56 -0.79 -21.02 -5.44
N TYR A 57 -0.52 -20.79 -4.16
CA TYR A 57 0.61 -21.33 -3.43
C TYR A 57 0.10 -22.35 -2.40
N THR A 58 0.74 -23.51 -2.35
CA THR A 58 0.54 -24.48 -1.27
C THR A 58 1.16 -23.91 0.00
N LEU A 59 0.31 -23.61 0.99
CA LEU A 59 0.73 -23.03 2.26
C LEU A 59 1.08 -24.11 3.27
N GLN A 60 2.23 -23.98 3.93
CA GLN A 60 2.66 -24.86 5.00
C GLN A 60 3.21 -24.06 6.18
N PHE A 61 2.63 -24.24 7.36
CA PHE A 61 3.18 -23.70 8.60
C PHE A 61 4.29 -24.61 9.13
N ALA A 62 5.36 -24.00 9.65
CA ALA A 62 6.46 -24.74 10.29
C ALA A 62 5.99 -25.48 11.55
N ASP A 63 5.01 -24.90 12.25
CA ASP A 63 4.29 -25.52 13.36
C ASP A 63 2.78 -25.39 13.13
N ALA A 64 2.14 -26.53 12.92
CA ALA A 64 0.69 -26.66 12.70
C ALA A 64 -0.06 -27.11 13.96
N SER A 65 0.57 -27.06 15.13
CA SER A 65 -0.09 -27.36 16.40
C SER A 65 -1.29 -26.42 16.63
N PRO A 66 -2.32 -26.89 17.35
CA PRO A 66 -3.46 -26.06 17.68
C PRO A 66 -3.04 -24.78 18.44
N PRO A 67 -3.67 -23.63 18.18
CA PRO A 67 -3.25 -22.32 18.69
C PRO A 67 -3.53 -22.10 20.19
N GLY A 68 -4.10 -23.10 20.88
CA GLY A 68 -4.40 -23.08 22.30
C GLY A 68 -5.84 -22.68 22.62
N GLU A 69 -6.29 -23.03 23.82
CA GLU A 69 -7.70 -22.96 24.26
C GLU A 69 -8.30 -21.56 24.11
N GLY A 70 -7.54 -20.49 24.37
CA GLY A 70 -8.01 -19.11 24.26
C GLY A 70 -8.34 -18.69 22.83
N CYS A 71 -7.56 -19.15 21.85
CA CYS A 71 -7.83 -18.91 20.44
C CYS A 71 -9.01 -19.75 19.94
N GLU A 72 -9.06 -21.02 20.34
CA GLU A 72 -10.12 -21.96 19.98
C GLU A 72 -11.49 -21.53 20.52
N ALA A 73 -11.56 -21.10 21.79
CA ALA A 73 -12.79 -20.60 22.40
C ALA A 73 -13.36 -19.37 21.68
N LEU A 74 -12.49 -18.58 21.05
CA LEU A 74 -12.88 -17.43 20.25
C LEU A 74 -13.13 -17.78 18.77
N GLY A 75 -12.89 -19.03 18.37
CA GLY A 75 -13.02 -19.49 16.99
C GLY A 75 -11.96 -18.93 16.05
N PHE A 76 -10.76 -18.62 16.57
CA PHE A 76 -9.61 -18.21 15.75
C PHE A 76 -8.61 -19.34 15.62
N GLY A 77 -8.13 -19.55 14.39
CA GLY A 77 -7.23 -20.63 14.04
C GLY A 77 -6.10 -20.18 13.12
N LEU A 78 -5.23 -21.13 12.77
CA LEU A 78 -4.37 -20.97 11.62
C LEU A 78 -5.23 -20.99 10.34
N PRO A 79 -4.95 -20.10 9.38
CA PRO A 79 -5.66 -20.09 8.10
C PRO A 79 -5.46 -21.42 7.38
N GLN A 80 -6.51 -21.88 6.72
CA GLN A 80 -6.56 -23.16 6.03
C GLN A 80 -6.60 -22.97 4.51
N GLY A 81 -6.13 -23.97 3.78
CA GLY A 81 -6.09 -23.95 2.31
C GLY A 81 -4.87 -23.18 1.75
N PRO A 82 -4.87 -22.89 0.43
CA PRO A 82 -3.75 -22.25 -0.22
C PRO A 82 -3.69 -20.75 0.04
N LEU A 83 -2.49 -20.18 -0.12
CA LEU A 83 -2.32 -18.75 -0.32
C LEU A 83 -2.59 -18.42 -1.78
N VAL A 84 -3.55 -17.54 -2.06
CA VAL A 84 -3.83 -17.09 -3.43
C VAL A 84 -3.42 -15.64 -3.57
N LEU A 85 -2.49 -15.36 -4.47
CA LEU A 85 -2.06 -14.00 -4.82
C LEU A 85 -2.65 -13.59 -6.15
N THR A 86 -3.22 -12.39 -6.19
CA THR A 86 -3.57 -11.69 -7.44
C THR A 86 -2.79 -10.38 -7.47
N LEU A 87 -2.37 -9.99 -8.67
CA LEU A 87 -1.57 -8.79 -8.88
C LEU A 87 -2.27 -7.91 -9.92
N SER A 88 -2.45 -6.63 -9.58
CA SER A 88 -2.86 -5.57 -10.51
C SER A 88 -1.82 -4.47 -10.41
N ASP A 89 -1.05 -4.28 -11.48
CA ASP A 89 0.18 -3.46 -11.48
C ASP A 89 1.15 -3.93 -10.39
N SER A 90 1.35 -3.16 -9.31
CA SER A 90 2.11 -3.58 -8.13
C SER A 90 1.26 -3.87 -6.90
N TYR A 91 -0.07 -3.66 -6.99
CA TYR A 91 -0.97 -3.96 -5.89
C TYR A 91 -1.27 -5.45 -5.84
N VAL A 92 -0.90 -6.08 -4.73
CA VAL A 92 -1.12 -7.50 -4.46
C VAL A 92 -2.31 -7.65 -3.53
N THR A 93 -3.27 -8.47 -3.96
CA THR A 93 -4.30 -8.99 -3.06
C THR A 93 -3.99 -10.45 -2.72
N ALA A 94 -3.86 -10.73 -1.44
CA ALA A 94 -3.65 -12.08 -0.89
C ALA A 94 -4.94 -12.58 -0.26
N LYS A 95 -5.37 -13.78 -0.66
CA LYS A 95 -6.37 -14.56 0.07
C LYS A 95 -5.67 -15.60 0.94
N PHE A 96 -5.96 -15.58 2.23
CA PHE A 96 -5.33 -16.40 3.26
C PHE A 96 -6.44 -16.99 4.13
N GLY A 97 -6.88 -18.22 3.82
CA GLY A 97 -8.13 -18.76 4.38
C GLY A 97 -9.35 -17.91 4.01
N ASP A 98 -10.06 -17.42 5.01
CA ASP A 98 -11.23 -16.53 4.84
C ASP A 98 -10.85 -15.05 4.72
N GLU A 99 -9.56 -14.72 4.89
CA GLU A 99 -9.09 -13.34 4.85
C GLU A 99 -8.68 -12.92 3.46
N THR A 100 -8.91 -11.65 3.16
CA THR A 100 -8.39 -10.98 1.97
C THR A 100 -7.65 -9.72 2.41
N LEU A 101 -6.36 -9.65 2.09
CA LEU A 101 -5.45 -8.58 2.50
C LEU A 101 -4.79 -7.96 1.27
N GLY A 102 -4.49 -6.68 1.33
CA GLY A 102 -3.85 -5.94 0.25
C GLY A 102 -2.49 -5.37 0.65
N THR A 103 -1.53 -5.36 -0.28
CA THR A 103 -0.24 -4.68 -0.12
C THR A 103 0.33 -4.27 -1.48
N TYR A 104 1.49 -3.63 -1.48
CA TYR A 104 2.26 -3.37 -2.70
C TYR A 104 3.49 -4.27 -2.76
N TYR A 105 3.88 -4.66 -3.97
CA TYR A 105 5.06 -5.47 -4.26
C TYR A 105 5.93 -4.80 -5.30
N GLU A 106 7.20 -4.58 -4.95
CA GLU A 106 8.14 -3.81 -5.77
C GLU A 106 9.06 -4.71 -6.63
N GLY A 107 8.97 -6.04 -6.48
CA GLY A 107 9.87 -6.95 -7.18
C GLY A 107 11.28 -6.99 -6.61
N GLU A 108 12.25 -7.33 -7.45
CA GLU A 108 13.68 -7.32 -7.09
C GLU A 108 14.19 -5.87 -6.87
N PRO A 109 15.08 -5.62 -5.90
CA PRO A 109 15.65 -6.57 -4.94
C PRO A 109 14.83 -6.72 -3.64
N ALA A 110 13.83 -5.86 -3.42
CA ALA A 110 13.12 -5.74 -2.15
C ALA A 110 12.35 -7.03 -1.79
N ARG A 111 11.60 -7.58 -2.76
CA ARG A 111 10.88 -8.86 -2.71
C ARG A 111 9.93 -9.07 -1.53
N ARG A 112 9.64 -8.00 -0.78
CA ARG A 112 8.86 -8.05 0.45
C ARG A 112 7.36 -8.00 0.15
N LEU A 113 6.60 -8.78 0.90
CA LEU A 113 5.15 -8.74 0.95
C LEU A 113 4.75 -8.55 2.41
N TYR A 114 4.27 -7.35 2.74
CA TYR A 114 3.84 -6.99 4.09
C TYR A 114 2.35 -6.68 4.11
N PHE A 115 1.56 -7.54 4.75
CA PHE A 115 0.12 -7.36 4.90
C PHE A 115 -0.21 -7.00 6.34
N SER A 116 -1.14 -6.08 6.54
CA SER A 116 -1.64 -5.75 7.87
C SER A 116 -3.10 -5.31 7.82
N THR A 117 -3.89 -5.79 8.78
CA THR A 117 -5.25 -5.32 9.00
C THR A 117 -5.57 -5.30 10.49
N ALA A 118 -6.45 -4.40 10.89
CA ALA A 118 -7.00 -4.34 12.23
C ALA A 118 -8.52 -4.16 12.14
N GLN A 119 -9.27 -5.00 12.84
CA GLN A 119 -10.72 -5.02 12.82
C GLN A 119 -11.28 -5.12 14.24
N TYR A 120 -12.31 -4.33 14.53
CA TYR A 120 -13.11 -4.50 15.73
C TYR A 120 -14.25 -5.48 15.44
N LEU A 121 -14.33 -6.54 16.25
CA LEU A 121 -15.37 -7.55 16.19
C LEU A 121 -16.32 -7.30 17.37
N THR A 122 -17.22 -6.34 17.21
CA THR A 122 -18.11 -5.85 18.27
C THR A 122 -18.93 -6.98 18.91
N GLU A 123 -19.44 -7.92 18.12
CA GLU A 123 -20.20 -9.08 18.61
C GLU A 123 -19.40 -9.99 19.55
N LYS A 124 -18.07 -10.02 19.38
CA LYS A 124 -17.14 -10.80 20.21
C LYS A 124 -16.45 -9.94 21.28
N GLY A 125 -16.67 -8.63 21.29
CA GLY A 125 -16.01 -7.70 22.22
C GLY A 125 -14.48 -7.66 22.07
N VAL A 126 -13.93 -7.97 20.90
CA VAL A 126 -12.47 -8.04 20.67
C VAL A 126 -11.99 -7.19 19.50
N ARG A 127 -10.74 -6.75 19.56
CA ARG A 127 -9.98 -6.22 18.43
C ARG A 127 -9.08 -7.32 17.88
N ARG A 128 -9.18 -7.57 16.58
CA ARG A 128 -8.39 -8.52 15.82
C ARG A 128 -7.36 -7.78 14.98
N THR A 129 -6.10 -8.15 15.10
CA THR A 129 -5.00 -7.65 14.27
C THR A 129 -4.37 -8.84 13.56
N VAL A 130 -4.19 -8.73 12.25
CA VAL A 130 -3.41 -9.69 11.47
C VAL A 130 -2.27 -8.96 10.80
N LEU A 131 -1.08 -9.54 10.93
CA LEU A 131 0.14 -9.10 10.29
C LEU A 131 0.79 -10.30 9.60
N ILE A 132 1.18 -10.11 8.34
CA ILE A 132 1.94 -11.08 7.59
C ILE A 132 3.17 -10.36 7.05
N ASP A 133 4.35 -10.74 7.55
CA ASP A 133 5.62 -10.25 7.05
C ASP A 133 6.32 -11.38 6.30
N SER A 134 6.52 -11.19 5.00
CA SER A 134 6.98 -12.27 4.12
C SER A 134 7.86 -11.75 3.00
N THR A 135 8.61 -12.65 2.37
CA THR A 135 9.53 -12.35 1.28
C THR A 135 9.44 -13.45 0.22
N VAL A 136 9.40 -13.05 -1.05
CA VAL A 136 9.54 -13.96 -2.19
C VAL A 136 11.00 -14.36 -2.30
N ALA A 137 11.30 -15.66 -2.24
CA ALA A 137 12.65 -16.19 -2.34
C ALA A 137 13.32 -15.82 -3.67
N ALA A 138 14.64 -15.65 -3.65
CA ALA A 138 15.40 -15.30 -4.85
C ALA A 138 15.73 -16.56 -5.67
N PRO A 139 15.75 -16.49 -7.01
CA PRO A 139 15.27 -15.35 -7.80
C PRO A 139 13.74 -15.26 -7.77
N SER A 140 13.21 -14.04 -7.84
CA SER A 140 11.77 -13.82 -7.97
C SER A 140 11.28 -14.35 -9.32
N PRO A 141 10.04 -14.90 -9.39
CA PRO A 141 9.53 -15.51 -10.61
C PRO A 141 9.34 -14.46 -11.71
N ARG A 142 9.82 -14.78 -12.92
CA ARG A 142 9.69 -13.94 -14.12
C ARG A 142 8.52 -14.35 -15.01
N SER A 143 8.01 -15.57 -14.83
CA SER A 143 6.81 -16.08 -15.49
C SER A 143 5.83 -16.74 -14.51
N ALA A 144 4.57 -16.87 -14.92
CA ALA A 144 3.54 -17.53 -14.10
C ALA A 144 3.82 -19.03 -13.86
N THR A 145 4.66 -19.64 -14.69
CA THR A 145 5.06 -21.05 -14.58
C THR A 145 6.38 -21.24 -13.84
N ASP A 146 7.08 -20.17 -13.49
CA ASP A 146 8.31 -20.27 -12.71
C ASP A 146 7.97 -20.73 -11.30
N ARG A 147 8.81 -21.63 -10.77
CA ARG A 147 8.78 -22.00 -9.36
C ARG A 147 8.91 -20.73 -8.52
N SER A 148 8.05 -20.59 -7.53
CA SER A 148 8.07 -19.47 -6.60
C SER A 148 7.92 -19.97 -5.17
N VAL A 149 8.72 -19.42 -4.27
CA VAL A 149 8.66 -19.74 -2.84
C VAL A 149 8.49 -18.43 -2.08
N ILE A 150 7.57 -18.41 -1.14
CA ILE A 150 7.35 -17.28 -0.22
C ILE A 150 7.59 -17.80 1.18
N GLU A 151 8.45 -17.11 1.93
CA GLU A 151 8.73 -17.42 3.32
C GLU A 151 8.30 -16.24 4.17
N GLY A 152 7.68 -16.50 5.31
CA GLY A 152 7.18 -15.43 6.15
C GLY A 152 6.69 -15.86 7.51
N VAL A 153 6.11 -14.89 8.20
CA VAL A 153 5.50 -15.06 9.53
C VAL A 153 4.07 -14.55 9.47
N TYR A 154 3.14 -15.41 9.87
CA TYR A 154 1.77 -15.04 10.20
C TYR A 154 1.70 -14.70 11.68
N ASP A 155 1.14 -13.53 11.99
CA ASP A 155 0.97 -13.02 13.34
C ASP A 155 -0.48 -12.53 13.51
N LEU A 156 -1.27 -13.25 14.30
CA LEU A 156 -2.62 -12.90 14.69
C LEU A 156 -2.62 -12.53 16.16
N GLU A 157 -3.04 -11.31 16.48
CA GLU A 157 -3.26 -10.87 17.85
C GLU A 157 -4.74 -10.51 18.05
N ILE A 158 -5.33 -11.08 19.09
CA ILE A 158 -6.68 -10.76 19.53
C ILE A 158 -6.60 -10.12 20.90
N LEU A 159 -7.08 -8.88 20.99
CA LEU A 159 -7.14 -8.10 22.21
C LEU A 159 -8.59 -7.93 22.66
N SER A 160 -8.81 -7.95 23.95
CA SER A 160 -10.05 -7.48 24.57
C SER A 160 -10.30 -6.01 24.21
N SER A 161 -11.52 -5.66 23.82
CA SER A 161 -11.85 -4.25 23.50
C SER A 161 -11.97 -3.37 24.76
N GLU A 162 -12.19 -3.97 25.93
CA GLU A 162 -12.38 -3.24 27.19
C GLU A 162 -11.07 -2.81 27.83
N ASP A 163 -10.10 -3.72 27.90
CA ASP A 163 -8.87 -3.57 28.67
C ASP A 163 -7.58 -3.84 27.87
N ASN A 164 -7.71 -4.07 26.55
CA ASN A 164 -6.59 -4.37 25.63
C ASN A 164 -5.73 -5.57 26.05
N ARG A 165 -6.21 -6.46 26.92
CA ARG A 165 -5.48 -7.67 27.26
C ARG A 165 -5.48 -8.65 26.09
N VAL A 166 -4.34 -9.30 25.85
CA VAL A 166 -4.21 -10.36 24.86
C VAL A 166 -5.09 -11.54 25.28
N LYS A 167 -6.04 -11.90 24.42
CA LYS A 167 -6.92 -13.06 24.60
C LYS A 167 -6.45 -14.27 23.78
N CYS A 168 -5.83 -14.00 22.64
CA CYS A 168 -5.27 -15.01 21.74
C CYS A 168 -4.11 -14.37 20.97
N HIS A 169 -3.03 -15.12 20.79
CA HIS A 169 -1.90 -14.71 19.95
C HIS A 169 -1.35 -15.94 19.23
N ILE A 170 -1.38 -15.90 17.90
CA ILE A 170 -0.84 -16.95 17.03
C ILE A 170 0.27 -16.34 16.21
N LYS A 171 1.50 -16.77 16.46
CA LYS A 171 2.65 -16.40 15.65
C LYS A 171 3.30 -17.64 15.09
N ARG A 172 3.32 -17.80 13.76
CA ARG A 172 3.86 -18.99 13.08
C ARG A 172 4.59 -18.61 11.81
N SER A 173 5.77 -19.20 11.62
CA SER A 173 6.46 -19.15 10.33
C SER A 173 5.75 -20.05 9.33
N PHE A 174 5.75 -19.64 8.07
CA PHE A 174 5.22 -20.43 6.97
C PHE A 174 6.12 -20.40 5.75
N THR A 175 5.95 -21.40 4.90
CA THR A 175 6.45 -21.45 3.54
C THR A 175 5.26 -21.67 2.61
N ALA A 176 5.19 -20.91 1.51
CA ALA A 176 4.19 -21.08 0.48
C ALA A 176 4.90 -21.36 -0.86
N THR A 177 4.50 -22.43 -1.56
CA THR A 177 5.17 -22.86 -2.81
C THR A 177 4.21 -22.94 -3.98
N ARG A 178 4.65 -22.42 -5.12
CA ARG A 178 4.00 -22.55 -6.43
C ARG A 178 4.93 -23.25 -7.40
#